data_AF-A0A126PZI8-F1
#
_entry.id   AF-A0A126PZI8-F1
#
_cell.length_a   1.000
_cell.length_b   1.000
_cell.length_c   1.000
_cell.angle_alpha   90.00
_cell.angle_beta   90.00
_cell.angle_gamma   90.00
#
_symmetry.space_group_name_H-M   'P 1'
#
loop_
_entity.id
_entity.type
_entity.pdbx_description
1 polymer ?
#
loop_
_entity_poly.entity_id
_entity_poly.type
_entity_poly.pdbx_seq_one_letter_code
_entity_poly.pdbx_strand_id
1 'polypeptide(L)'
;MRSIERLLMQYGESHQNKTNVIIHAIAVPSIYFVTIGLLWSLPVPEMIAQFDITWAHIIAVPVLYYYFMLSGPIGAAMTLLTILCFGAVNTLDHFSISVWLFSLVLFVVMWILQFIGHCIEGKKPSFFDDLRFLLVGPAWWWVHWLKRMNISY
;
A
#
# COMPACT_ATOMS: atom_id res chain seq x y z
N MET A 1 -22.20 1.26 11.75
CA MET A 1 -20.83 0.86 11.36
C MET A 1 -20.16 2.02 10.66
N ARG A 2 -18.94 2.36 11.06
CA ARG A 2 -18.13 3.37 10.36
C ARG A 2 -17.80 2.86 8.94
N SER A 3 -17.58 3.77 8.00
CA SER A 3 -17.26 3.41 6.60
C SER A 3 -16.08 2.44 6.52
N ILE A 4 -15.05 2.67 7.35
CA ILE A 4 -13.85 1.85 7.41
C ILE A 4 -14.10 0.43 7.93
N GLU A 5 -14.98 0.24 8.93
CA GLU A 5 -15.32 -1.08 9.45
C GLU A 5 -15.98 -1.94 8.38
N ARG A 6 -16.87 -1.35 7.59
CA ARG A 6 -17.53 -2.05 6.47
C ARG A 6 -16.52 -2.48 5.40
N LEU A 7 -15.60 -1.58 5.02
CA LEU A 7 -14.56 -1.88 4.03
C LEU A 7 -13.63 -2.98 4.53
N LEU A 8 -13.19 -2.92 5.79
CA LEU A 8 -12.32 -3.93 6.39
C LEU A 8 -13.01 -5.29 6.54
N MET A 9 -14.30 -5.29 6.90
CA MET A 9 -15.09 -6.52 7.00
C MET A 9 -15.23 -7.19 5.63
N GLN A 10 -15.62 -6.42 4.60
CA GLN A 10 -15.75 -6.92 3.23
C GLN A 10 -14.41 -7.39 2.66
N TYR A 11 -13.30 -6.69 2.95
CA TYR A 11 -11.97 -7.15 2.57
C TYR A 11 -11.59 -8.44 3.29
N GLY A 12 -11.95 -8.57 4.58
CA GLY A 12 -11.69 -9.78 5.36
C GLY A 12 -12.42 -11.02 4.83
N GLU A 13 -13.59 -10.88 4.19
CA GLU A 13 -14.34 -12.01 3.63
C GLU A 13 -13.54 -12.78 2.57
N SER A 14 -12.64 -12.13 1.83
CA SER A 14 -11.75 -12.75 0.84
C SER A 14 -10.39 -13.17 1.40
N HIS A 15 -10.20 -13.12 2.72
CA HIS A 15 -8.94 -13.42 3.39
C HIS A 15 -9.16 -14.22 4.69
N GLN A 16 -9.66 -15.45 4.58
CA GLN A 16 -9.89 -16.35 5.70
C GLN A 16 -8.80 -17.44 5.81
N ASN A 17 -8.19 -17.83 4.69
CA ASN A 17 -7.13 -18.83 4.69
C ASN A 17 -5.84 -18.25 5.29
N LYS A 18 -5.24 -18.94 6.28
CA LYS A 18 -4.02 -18.48 6.96
C LYS A 18 -2.85 -18.24 6.01
N THR A 19 -2.67 -19.10 5.00
CA THR A 19 -1.60 -18.96 4.01
C THR A 19 -1.84 -17.73 3.15
N ASN A 20 -3.07 -17.51 2.69
CA ASN A 20 -3.44 -16.33 1.92
C ASN A 20 -3.20 -15.04 2.72
N VAL A 21 -3.59 -15.04 4.00
CA VAL A 21 -3.35 -13.92 4.93
C VAL A 21 -1.86 -13.61 5.09
N ILE A 22 -1.00 -14.63 5.27
CA ILE A 22 0.45 -14.43 5.40
C ILE A 22 1.04 -13.87 4.11
N ILE A 23 0.66 -14.42 2.96
CA ILE A 23 1.10 -13.94 1.65
C ILE A 23 0.74 -12.45 1.50
N HIS A 24 -0.50 -12.08 1.78
CA HIS A 24 -0.96 -10.70 1.70
C HIS A 24 -0.26 -9.79 2.70
N ALA A 25 0.01 -10.28 3.91
CA ALA A 25 0.70 -9.51 4.94
C ALA A 25 2.13 -9.10 4.53
N ILE A 26 2.76 -9.83 3.61
CA ILE A 26 4.07 -9.48 3.04
C ILE A 26 3.90 -8.70 1.72
N ALA A 27 3.05 -9.20 0.83
CA ALA A 27 2.92 -8.66 -0.52
C ALA A 27 2.31 -7.26 -0.53
N VAL A 28 1.27 -7.01 0.25
CA VAL A 28 0.56 -5.72 0.26
C VAL A 28 1.45 -4.53 0.68
N PRO A 29 2.17 -4.53 1.82
CA PRO A 29 3.06 -3.42 2.15
C PRO A 29 4.22 -3.31 1.16
N SER A 30 4.71 -4.43 0.62
CA SER A 30 5.76 -4.42 -0.41
C SER A 30 5.28 -3.76 -1.71
N ILE A 31 4.07 -4.08 -2.16
CA ILE A 31 3.43 -3.48 -3.34
C ILE A 31 3.20 -1.99 -3.12
N TYR A 32 2.74 -1.58 -1.95
CA TYR A 32 2.57 -0.17 -1.60
C TYR A 32 3.91 0.59 -1.72
N PHE A 33 4.98 0.03 -1.13
CA PHE A 33 6.33 0.59 -1.22
C PHE A 33 6.81 0.75 -2.66
N VAL A 34 6.78 -0.32 -3.45
CA VAL A 34 7.30 -0.26 -4.83
C VAL A 34 6.38 0.52 -5.77
N THR A 35 5.10 0.69 -5.44
CA THR A 35 4.22 1.62 -6.17
C THR A 35 4.70 3.07 -5.97
N ILE A 36 5.09 3.45 -4.75
CA ILE A 36 5.75 4.75 -4.50
C ILE A 36 7.05 4.85 -5.31
N GLY A 37 7.88 3.80 -5.32
CA GLY A 37 9.13 3.78 -6.10
C GLY A 37 8.92 3.90 -7.62
N LEU A 38 7.89 3.25 -8.17
CA LEU A 38 7.52 3.37 -9.58
C LEU A 38 7.05 4.79 -9.91
N LEU A 39 6.18 5.37 -9.09
CA LEU A 39 5.71 6.75 -9.26
C LEU A 39 6.83 7.77 -9.08
N TRP A 40 7.78 7.51 -8.18
CA TRP A 40 8.97 8.33 -7.99
C TRP A 40 9.83 8.38 -9.26
N SER A 41 9.93 7.24 -9.95
CA SER A 41 10.78 7.08 -11.13
C SER A 41 10.19 7.65 -12.42
N LEU A 42 8.94 8.11 -12.40
CA LEU A 42 8.29 8.71 -13.57
C LEU A 42 8.83 10.13 -13.82
N PRO A 43 9.14 10.49 -15.08
CA PRO A 43 9.59 11.84 -15.39
C PRO A 43 8.48 12.85 -15.07
N VAL A 44 8.87 13.96 -14.46
CA VAL A 44 8.02 15.12 -14.22
C VAL A 44 8.46 16.29 -15.12
N PRO A 45 7.56 17.21 -15.47
CA PRO A 45 7.94 18.46 -16.12
C PRO A 45 8.99 19.23 -15.30
N GLU A 46 9.89 19.95 -15.96
CA GLU A 46 10.98 20.70 -15.32
C GLU A 46 10.47 21.71 -14.26
N MET A 47 9.30 22.31 -14.51
CA MET A 47 8.62 23.19 -13.55
C MET A 47 8.31 22.53 -12.20
N ILE A 48 8.14 21.20 -12.18
CA ILE A 48 7.94 20.42 -10.95
C ILE A 48 9.29 19.89 -10.43
N ALA A 49 10.15 19.42 -11.34
CA ALA A 49 11.46 18.85 -11.01
C ALA A 49 12.34 19.81 -10.19
N GLN A 50 12.28 21.11 -10.47
CA GLN A 50 13.06 22.15 -9.75
C GLN A 50 12.79 22.21 -8.24
N PHE A 51 11.71 21.61 -7.77
CA PHE A 51 11.34 21.54 -6.34
C PHE A 51 11.67 20.18 -5.70
N ASP A 52 12.38 19.30 -6.40
CA ASP A 52 12.61 17.89 -6.00
C ASP A 52 11.29 17.11 -5.74
N ILE A 53 10.22 17.51 -6.43
CA ILE A 53 8.90 16.88 -6.34
C ILE A 53 8.75 15.86 -7.47
N THR A 54 8.27 14.67 -7.12
CA THR A 54 7.93 13.59 -8.07
C THR A 54 6.43 13.30 -8.07
N TRP A 55 5.95 12.49 -9.03
CA TRP A 55 4.55 12.04 -9.03
C TRP A 55 4.17 11.30 -7.75
N ALA A 56 5.10 10.60 -7.11
CA ALA A 56 4.87 9.94 -5.82
C ALA A 56 4.45 10.93 -4.73
N HIS A 57 5.11 12.09 -4.65
CA HIS A 57 4.77 13.14 -3.67
C HIS A 57 3.38 13.71 -3.94
N ILE A 58 3.08 14.00 -5.20
CA ILE A 58 1.79 14.57 -5.60
C ILE A 58 0.64 13.60 -5.30
N ILE A 59 0.80 12.31 -5.64
CA ILE A 59 -0.25 11.29 -5.45
C ILE A 59 -0.38 10.88 -3.98
N ALA A 60 0.69 10.94 -3.19
CA ALA A 60 0.62 10.63 -1.76
C ALA A 60 -0.36 11.54 -1.00
N VAL A 61 -0.49 12.81 -1.39
CA VAL A 61 -1.39 13.78 -0.72
C VAL A 61 -2.87 13.34 -0.76
N PRO A 62 -3.52 13.14 -1.92
CA PRO A 62 -4.91 12.70 -1.97
C PRO A 62 -5.11 11.29 -1.38
N VAL A 63 -4.11 10.40 -1.48
CA VAL A 63 -4.16 9.06 -0.88
C VAL A 63 -4.17 9.14 0.66
N LEU A 64 -3.28 9.94 1.25
CA LEU A 64 -3.25 10.15 2.70
C LEU A 64 -4.51 10.87 3.18
N TYR A 65 -4.99 11.87 2.43
CA TYR A 65 -6.27 12.53 2.71
C TYR A 65 -7.42 11.51 2.77
N TYR A 66 -7.50 10.59 1.80
CA TYR A 66 -8.47 9.50 1.83
C TYR A 66 -8.35 8.64 3.10
N TYR A 67 -7.14 8.28 3.54
CA TYR A 67 -6.97 7.52 4.77
C TYR A 67 -7.40 8.28 6.02
N PHE A 68 -7.12 9.59 6.11
CA PHE A 68 -7.60 10.42 7.21
C PHE A 68 -9.13 10.58 7.20
N MET A 69 -9.77 10.59 6.03
CA MET A 69 -11.24 10.54 5.92
C MET A 69 -11.82 9.22 6.42
N LEU A 70 -11.08 8.12 6.31
CA LEU A 70 -11.52 6.82 6.83
C LEU A 70 -11.41 6.77 8.35
N SER A 71 -10.28 7.23 8.91
CA SER A 71 -10.02 7.29 10.34
C SER A 71 -8.71 8.01 10.64
N GLY A 72 -8.67 8.83 11.70
CA GLY A 72 -7.46 9.55 12.13
C GLY A 72 -6.26 8.62 12.40
N PRO A 73 -6.41 7.58 13.23
CA PRO A 73 -5.34 6.60 13.48
C PRO A 73 -4.87 5.83 12.25
N ILE A 74 -5.76 5.48 11.30
CA ILE A 74 -5.35 4.83 10.05
C ILE A 74 -4.60 5.82 9.16
N GLY A 75 -5.06 7.07 9.06
CA GLY A 75 -4.34 8.14 8.38
C GLY A 75 -2.93 8.34 8.94
N ALA A 76 -2.78 8.36 10.26
CA ALA A 76 -1.47 8.46 10.92
C ALA A 76 -0.58 7.24 10.64
N ALA A 77 -1.12 6.03 10.73
CA ALA A 77 -0.39 4.79 10.45
C ALA A 77 0.07 4.70 8.99
N MET A 78 -0.81 5.06 8.05
CA MET A 78 -0.47 5.13 6.63
C MET A 78 0.55 6.24 6.34
N THR A 79 0.45 7.39 7.01
CA THR A 79 1.47 8.46 6.90
C THR A 79 2.85 7.95 7.32
N LEU A 80 2.93 7.23 8.45
CA LEU A 80 4.18 6.60 8.89
C LEU A 80 4.71 5.62 7.83
N LEU A 81 3.86 4.75 7.29
CA LEU A 81 4.25 3.81 6.23
C LEU A 81 4.76 4.54 4.98
N THR A 82 4.07 5.59 4.54
CA THR A 82 4.46 6.42 3.38
C THR A 82 5.83 7.06 3.61
N ILE A 83 6.08 7.64 4.78
CA ILE A 83 7.39 8.21 5.14
C ILE A 83 8.49 7.14 5.07
N LEU A 84 8.24 5.96 5.64
CA LEU A 84 9.19 4.84 5.59
C LEU A 84 9.46 4.39 4.14
N CYS A 85 8.44 4.35 3.29
CA CYS A 85 8.58 4.03 1.88
C CYS A 85 9.44 5.06 1.14
N PHE A 86 9.20 6.36 1.34
CA PHE A 86 10.04 7.41 0.77
C PHE A 86 11.49 7.31 1.27
N GLY A 87 11.71 7.05 2.56
CA GLY A 87 13.05 6.81 3.11
C GLY A 87 13.75 5.62 2.45
N ALA A 88 13.02 4.51 2.23
CA ALA A 88 13.55 3.34 1.53
C ALA A 88 13.85 3.62 0.05
N VAL A 89 13.00 4.37 -0.67
CA VAL A 89 13.26 4.80 -2.05
C VAL A 89 14.53 5.67 -2.12
N ASN A 90 14.66 6.65 -1.24
CA ASN A 90 15.87 7.49 -1.15
C ASN A 90 17.11 6.65 -0.83
N THR A 91 16.98 5.62 0.02
CA THR A 91 18.09 4.71 0.33
C THR A 91 18.53 3.92 -0.90
N LEU A 92 17.59 3.40 -1.69
CA LEU A 92 17.90 2.71 -2.95
C LEU A 92 18.66 3.65 -3.91
N ASP A 93 18.17 4.87 -4.08
CA ASP A 93 18.79 5.88 -4.94
C ASP A 93 20.20 6.28 -4.45
N HIS A 94 20.36 6.48 -3.13
CA HIS A 94 21.64 6.78 -2.51
C HIS A 94 22.70 5.69 -2.76
N PHE A 95 22.30 4.42 -2.75
CA PHE A 95 23.17 3.29 -3.08
C PHE A 95 23.28 3.01 -4.59
N SER A 96 22.80 3.94 -5.44
CA SER A 96 22.81 3.80 -6.91
C SER A 96 22.09 2.55 -7.41
N ILE A 97 21.13 2.04 -6.63
CA ILE A 97 20.24 0.96 -7.05
C ILE A 97 19.13 1.59 -7.89
N SER A 98 18.92 1.10 -9.11
CA SER A 98 17.84 1.58 -9.99
C SER A 98 16.47 1.38 -9.32
N VAL A 99 15.91 2.48 -8.79
CA VAL A 99 14.59 2.48 -8.12
C VAL A 99 13.52 1.92 -9.05
N TRP A 100 13.53 2.34 -10.32
CA TRP A 100 12.57 1.87 -11.32
C TRP A 100 12.64 0.35 -11.51
N LEU A 101 13.83 -0.19 -11.79
CA LEU A 101 13.99 -1.62 -12.08
C LEU A 101 13.71 -2.47 -10.84
N PHE A 102 14.25 -2.06 -9.69
CA PHE A 102 14.01 -2.73 -8.41
C PHE A 102 12.51 -2.78 -8.11
N SER A 103 11.84 -1.62 -8.21
CA SER A 103 10.42 -1.51 -7.93
C SER A 103 9.57 -2.32 -8.90
N LEU A 104 9.89 -2.30 -10.20
CA LEU A 104 9.17 -3.06 -11.22
C LEU A 104 9.26 -4.57 -10.98
N VAL A 105 10.48 -5.09 -10.75
CA VAL A 105 10.69 -6.52 -10.51
C VAL A 105 9.93 -6.96 -9.26
N LEU A 106 10.10 -6.24 -8.15
CA LEU A 106 9.45 -6.59 -6.90
C LEU A 106 7.92 -6.42 -6.98
N PHE A 107 7.42 -5.43 -7.70
CA PHE A 107 5.99 -5.26 -7.97
C PHE A 107 5.41 -6.48 -8.67
N VAL A 108 6.03 -6.95 -9.75
CA VAL A 108 5.57 -8.14 -10.49
C VAL A 108 5.60 -9.39 -9.60
N VAL A 109 6.69 -9.62 -8.88
CA VAL A 109 6.81 -10.80 -7.99
C VAL A 109 5.76 -10.78 -6.89
N MET A 110 5.54 -9.63 -6.23
CA MET A 110 4.56 -9.52 -5.15
C MET A 110 3.12 -9.66 -5.66
N TRP A 111 2.82 -9.16 -6.86
CA TRP A 111 1.51 -9.36 -7.48
C TRP A 111 1.24 -10.82 -7.83
N ILE A 112 2.24 -11.53 -8.39
CA ILE A 112 2.15 -12.98 -8.62
C ILE A 112 1.85 -13.69 -7.29
N LEU A 113 2.56 -13.34 -6.23
CA LEU A 113 2.31 -13.89 -4.89
C LEU A 113 0.89 -13.60 -4.41
N GLN A 114 0.38 -12.36 -4.53
CA GLN A 114 -1.00 -12.03 -4.18
C GLN A 114 -2.01 -12.90 -4.94
N PHE A 115 -1.81 -13.09 -6.24
CA PHE A 115 -2.69 -13.94 -7.05
C PHE A 115 -2.63 -15.41 -6.60
N ILE A 116 -1.45 -15.93 -6.27
CA ILE A 116 -1.31 -17.28 -5.69
C ILE A 116 -2.09 -17.37 -4.37
N GLY A 117 -2.00 -16.36 -3.50
CA GLY A 117 -2.79 -16.29 -2.27
C GLY A 117 -4.30 -16.40 -2.53
N HIS A 118 -4.80 -15.65 -3.51
CA HIS A 118 -6.21 -15.71 -3.91
C HIS A 118 -6.61 -17.05 -4.57
N CYS A 119 -5.72 -17.68 -5.33
CA CYS A 119 -5.95 -19.04 -5.84
C CYS A 119 -6.10 -20.04 -4.69
N ILE A 120 -5.29 -19.92 -3.63
CA ILE A 120 -5.39 -20.78 -2.43
C ILE A 120 -6.69 -20.49 -1.65
N GLU A 121 -7.10 -19.23 -1.57
CA GLU A 121 -8.37 -18.84 -0.94
C GLU A 121 -9.60 -19.37 -1.72
N GLY A 122 -9.48 -19.54 -3.04
CA GLY A 122 -10.61 -19.88 -3.91
C GLY A 122 -11.57 -18.70 -4.15
N LYS A 123 -11.16 -17.48 -3.80
CA LYS A 123 -11.93 -16.24 -4.00
C LYS A 123 -11.15 -15.27 -4.87
N LYS A 124 -11.84 -14.60 -5.79
CA LYS A 124 -11.25 -13.54 -6.62
C LYS A 124 -10.77 -12.36 -5.76
N PRO A 125 -9.72 -11.64 -6.20
CA PRO A 125 -9.29 -10.42 -5.52
C PRO A 125 -10.40 -9.36 -5.42
N SER A 126 -10.56 -8.76 -4.24
CA SER A 126 -11.64 -7.78 -3.97
C SER A 126 -11.54 -6.51 -4.83
N PHE A 127 -10.36 -6.16 -5.33
CA PHE A 127 -10.21 -4.98 -6.19
C PHE A 127 -10.85 -5.14 -7.57
N PHE A 128 -11.17 -6.37 -8.00
CA PHE A 128 -11.98 -6.58 -9.20
C PHE A 128 -13.43 -6.12 -9.02
N ASP A 129 -13.93 -6.10 -7.78
CA ASP A 129 -15.25 -5.55 -7.48
C ASP A 129 -15.19 -4.04 -7.27
N ASP A 130 -14.12 -3.55 -6.64
CA ASP A 130 -13.94 -2.12 -6.36
C ASP A 130 -12.46 -1.77 -6.17
N LEU A 131 -11.94 -0.88 -7.03
CA LEU A 131 -10.54 -0.43 -7.01
C LEU A 131 -10.10 0.15 -5.66
N ARG A 132 -11.04 0.66 -4.84
CA ARG A 132 -10.73 1.13 -3.47
C ARG A 132 -10.10 0.06 -2.61
N PHE A 133 -10.34 -1.23 -2.88
CA PHE A 133 -9.71 -2.32 -2.14
C PHE A 133 -8.19 -2.41 -2.30
N LEU A 134 -7.62 -1.78 -3.34
CA LEU A 134 -6.16 -1.59 -3.43
C LEU A 134 -5.64 -0.71 -2.29
N LEU A 135 -6.41 0.29 -1.87
CA LEU A 135 -6.09 1.18 -0.76
C LEU A 135 -6.49 0.58 0.60
N VAL A 136 -7.54 -0.24 0.64
CA VAL A 136 -7.98 -0.90 1.89
C VAL A 136 -6.98 -1.95 2.36
N GLY A 137 -6.32 -2.68 1.46
CA GLY A 137 -5.32 -3.70 1.83
C GLY A 137 -4.23 -3.20 2.77
N PRO A 138 -3.49 -2.12 2.42
CA PRO A 138 -2.47 -1.55 3.31
C PRO A 138 -3.03 -1.08 4.67
N ALA A 139 -4.24 -0.53 4.70
CA ALA A 139 -4.89 -0.16 5.96
C ALA A 139 -5.27 -1.39 6.81
N TRP A 140 -5.73 -2.48 6.17
CA TRP A 140 -6.06 -3.73 6.84
C TRP A 140 -4.85 -4.35 7.55
N TRP A 141 -3.65 -4.21 6.97
CA TRP A 141 -2.40 -4.63 7.62
C TRP A 141 -2.15 -3.89 8.95
N TRP A 142 -2.40 -2.58 8.99
CA TRP A 142 -2.23 -1.76 10.20
C TRP A 142 -3.28 -2.03 11.28
N VAL A 143 -4.50 -2.39 10.89
CA VAL A 143 -5.60 -2.65 11.83
C VAL A 143 -5.24 -3.72 12.85
N HIS A 144 -4.50 -4.76 12.45
CA HIS A 144 -4.02 -5.79 13.37
C HIS A 144 -3.14 -5.21 14.48
N TRP A 145 -2.27 -4.26 14.15
CA TRP A 145 -1.40 -3.58 15.11
C TRP A 145 -2.16 -2.57 15.96
N LEU A 146 -3.05 -1.78 15.38
CA LEU A 146 -3.88 -0.82 16.10
C LEU A 146 -4.74 -1.51 17.17
N LYS A 147 -5.36 -2.65 16.83
CA LYS A 147 -6.10 -3.48 17.80
C LYS A 147 -5.21 -3.99 18.93
N ARG A 148 -4.00 -4.47 18.63
CA ARG A 148 -3.03 -4.92 19.65
C ARG A 148 -2.60 -3.79 20.59
N MET A 149 -2.56 -2.56 20.11
CA MET A 149 -2.24 -1.37 20.90
C MET A 149 -3.46 -0.72 21.57
N ASN A 150 -4.65 -1.31 21.46
CA ASN A 150 -5.91 -0.78 21.96
C ASN A 150 -6.26 0.63 21.43
N ILE A 151 -5.86 0.93 20.19
CA ILE A 151 -6.19 2.20 19.52
C ILE A 151 -7.46 2.01 18.71
N SER A 152 -8.53 2.74 19.06
CA SER A 152 -9.78 2.76 18.29
C SER A 152 -9.57 3.51 16.97
N TYR A 153 -10.12 3.00 15.88
CA TYR A 153 -10.05 3.61 14.55
C TYR A 153 -11.44 3.70 13.92
#